data_AF-A0A919NSF5-F1
#
_entry.id   AF-A0A919NSF5-F1
#
_cell.length_a   1.000
_cell.length_b   1.000
_cell.length_c   1.000
_cell.angle_alpha   90.00
_cell.angle_beta   90.00
_cell.angle_gamma   90.00
#
_symmetry.space_group_name_H-M   'P 1'
#
loop_
_entity.id
_entity.type
_entity.pdbx_description
1 polymer ?
#
loop_
_entity_poly.entity_id
_entity_poly.type
_entity_poly.pdbx_seq_one_letter_code
_entity_poly.pdbx_strand_id
1 'polypeptide(L)'
;MAQWAVIIPAEQWATERLFHNEVVTVAGASGAVAPDDEVLLIADDHVVALGRAAKTEGDDLTLTYLRRQFDAPLPAEGLGGARPVEVEPEAFRRLAARLRGESTAGLPTWLVSVAMPIEAATPADAVRQFWSHVRELGPAELPTYVWPTGDELSMLAFVLGAEANQDPEEDEDE
;
A
#
# COMPACT_ATOMS: atom_id res chain seq x y z
N MET A 1 -7.81 25.35 6.96
CA MET A 1 -7.21 24.07 6.57
C MET A 1 -6.08 24.42 5.64
N ALA A 2 -4.86 24.32 6.14
CA ALA A 2 -3.66 24.50 5.33
C ALA A 2 -3.41 23.21 4.55
N GLN A 3 -2.57 23.31 3.53
CA GLN A 3 -2.28 22.24 2.59
C GLN A 3 -0.78 22.02 2.57
N TRP A 4 -0.36 20.77 2.78
CA TRP A 4 1.04 20.44 3.00
C TRP A 4 1.49 19.31 2.07
N ALA A 5 2.80 19.20 1.89
CA ALA A 5 3.45 18.05 1.29
C ALA A 5 4.54 17.54 2.23
N VAL A 6 4.60 16.22 2.41
CA VAL A 6 5.61 15.53 3.23
C VAL A 6 6.25 14.40 2.44
N ILE A 7 7.54 14.16 2.69
CA ILE A 7 8.29 13.07 2.06
C ILE A 7 8.28 11.86 2.98
N ILE A 8 7.98 10.69 2.43
CA ILE A 8 8.22 9.39 3.08
C ILE A 8 9.45 8.72 2.45
N PRO A 9 10.23 7.95 3.24
CA PRO A 9 11.34 7.17 2.71
C PRO A 9 10.88 6.14 1.66
N ALA A 10 11.73 5.84 0.68
CA ALA A 10 11.46 4.83 -0.35
C ALA A 10 11.11 3.46 0.26
N GLU A 11 11.79 3.06 1.33
CA GLU A 11 11.52 1.80 2.06
C GLU A 11 10.12 1.77 2.68
N GLN A 12 9.66 2.91 3.21
CA GLN A 12 8.32 3.04 3.75
C GLN A 12 7.29 2.98 2.62
N TRP A 13 7.53 3.69 1.52
CA TRP A 13 6.65 3.61 0.34
C TRP A 13 6.56 2.19 -0.21
N ALA A 14 7.69 1.47 -0.32
CA ALA A 14 7.72 0.08 -0.70
C ALA A 14 6.86 -0.78 0.24
N THR A 15 6.95 -0.57 1.56
CA THR A 15 6.12 -1.28 2.54
C THR A 15 4.62 -0.95 2.40
N GLU A 16 4.27 0.32 2.22
CA GLU A 16 2.88 0.77 2.06
C GLU A 16 2.23 0.23 0.77
N ARG A 17 3.01 -0.11 -0.26
CA ARG A 17 2.52 -0.82 -1.46
C ARG A 17 2.10 -2.25 -1.18
N LEU A 18 2.70 -2.87 -0.16
CA LEU A 18 2.51 -4.28 0.15
C LEU A 18 1.30 -4.54 1.06
N PHE A 19 0.93 -3.54 1.87
CA PHE A 19 -0.14 -3.66 2.87
C PHE A 19 -1.23 -2.62 2.66
N HIS A 20 -2.48 -3.03 2.84
CA HIS A 20 -3.60 -2.10 2.85
C HIS A 20 -3.75 -1.43 4.23
N ASN A 21 -2.92 -0.42 4.48
CA ASN A 21 -2.98 0.40 5.69
C ASN A 21 -3.96 1.58 5.53
N GLU A 22 -4.78 1.83 6.55
CA GLU A 22 -5.67 3.01 6.59
C GLU A 22 -4.96 4.29 7.05
N VAL A 23 -3.82 4.12 7.72
CA VAL A 23 -3.08 5.19 8.38
C VAL A 23 -1.59 5.04 8.06
N VAL A 24 -0.90 6.15 7.91
CA VAL A 24 0.56 6.22 7.75
C VAL A 24 1.15 7.19 8.76
N THR A 25 2.31 6.84 9.31
CA THR A 25 3.06 7.67 10.25
C THR A 25 4.31 8.18 9.56
N VAL A 26 4.51 9.49 9.54
CA VAL A 26 5.67 10.16 8.95
C VAL A 26 6.51 10.78 10.06
N ALA A 27 7.72 10.27 10.26
CA ALA A 27 8.60 10.72 11.33
C ALA A 27 9.07 12.17 11.14
N GLY A 28 9.12 12.94 12.24
CA GLY A 28 9.70 14.30 12.26
C GLY A 28 8.95 15.35 11.43
N ALA A 29 7.64 15.15 11.23
CA ALA A 29 6.80 15.99 10.36
C ALA A 29 5.66 16.70 11.11
N SER A 30 5.53 16.54 12.43
CA SER A 30 4.39 17.07 13.19
C SER A 30 4.40 18.59 13.37
N GLY A 31 5.58 19.22 13.44
CA GLY A 31 5.73 20.58 13.97
C GLY A 31 5.04 21.72 13.20
N ALA A 32 4.69 21.52 11.93
CA ALA A 32 4.06 22.55 11.08
C ALA A 32 2.61 22.22 10.67
N VAL A 33 2.20 20.94 10.77
CA VAL A 33 0.91 20.47 10.25
C VAL A 33 -0.10 20.41 11.38
N ALA A 34 -1.22 21.12 11.24
CA ALA A 34 -2.28 21.10 12.24
C ALA A 34 -3.20 19.88 12.02
N PRO A 35 -3.92 19.41 13.05
CA PRO A 35 -4.97 18.42 12.88
C PRO A 35 -5.99 18.87 11.81
N ASP A 36 -6.53 17.90 11.07
CA ASP A 36 -7.46 18.06 9.94
C ASP A 36 -6.89 18.71 8.67
N ASP A 37 -5.64 19.18 8.67
CA ASP A 37 -4.98 19.65 7.44
C ASP A 37 -4.80 18.50 6.44
N GLU A 38 -4.83 18.84 5.15
CA GLU A 38 -4.66 17.87 4.08
C GLU A 38 -3.20 17.84 3.60
N VAL A 39 -2.68 16.64 3.43
CA VAL A 39 -1.25 16.41 3.26
C VAL A 39 -1.01 15.47 2.07
N LEU A 40 -0.24 15.93 1.10
CA LEU A 40 0.29 15.10 0.01
C LEU A 40 1.49 14.31 0.53
N LEU A 41 1.52 13.01 0.24
CA LEU A 41 2.67 12.14 0.50
C LEU A 41 3.51 12.03 -0.77
N ILE A 42 4.82 12.25 -0.62
CA ILE A 42 5.79 12.21 -1.70
C ILE A 42 6.81 11.11 -1.44
N ALA A 43 7.10 10.29 -2.44
CA ALA A 43 8.19 9.32 -2.44
C ALA A 43 8.88 9.36 -3.81
N ASP A 44 10.22 9.36 -3.83
CA ASP A 44 11.04 9.37 -5.06
C ASP A 44 10.56 10.35 -6.15
N ASP A 45 10.33 11.61 -5.79
CA ASP A 45 9.82 12.68 -6.67
C ASP A 45 8.40 12.45 -7.24
N HIS A 46 7.63 11.55 -6.63
CA HIS A 46 6.24 11.30 -6.99
C HIS A 46 5.29 11.55 -5.82
N VAL A 47 4.13 12.13 -6.12
CA VAL A 47 2.97 12.14 -5.23
C VAL A 47 2.31 10.77 -5.27
N VAL A 48 2.30 10.09 -4.12
CA VAL A 48 1.86 8.71 -3.99
C VAL A 48 0.51 8.58 -3.26
N ALA A 49 0.15 9.58 -2.46
CA ALA A 49 -1.12 9.58 -1.74
C ALA A 49 -1.52 10.99 -1.26
N LEU A 50 -2.77 11.09 -0.82
CA LEU A 50 -3.33 12.22 -0.11
C LEU A 50 -3.90 11.72 1.21
N GLY A 51 -3.52 12.36 2.32
CA GLY A 51 -4.00 12.06 3.65
C GLY A 51 -4.57 13.28 4.38
N ARG A 52 -5.21 13.02 5.51
CA ARG A 52 -5.65 14.02 6.48
C ARG A 52 -4.89 13.84 7.78
N ALA A 53 -4.33 14.92 8.31
CA ALA A 53 -3.59 14.91 9.56
C ALA A 53 -4.50 14.56 10.74
N ALA A 54 -4.14 13.50 11.47
CA ALA A 54 -4.72 13.19 12.76
C ALA A 54 -4.04 13.99 13.86
N LYS A 55 -4.61 13.97 15.07
CA LYS A 55 -3.96 14.58 16.24
C LYS A 55 -2.62 13.88 16.51
N THR A 56 -1.58 14.68 16.56
CA THR A 56 -0.19 14.25 16.70
C THR A 56 0.19 14.02 18.15
N GLU A 57 0.89 12.93 18.44
CA GLU A 57 1.57 12.70 19.73
C GLU A 57 3.07 12.64 19.46
N GLY A 58 3.83 13.61 19.99
CA GLY A 58 5.28 13.70 19.76
C GLY A 58 5.65 14.34 18.41
N ASP A 59 6.76 13.87 17.83
CA ASP A 59 7.35 14.46 16.60
C ASP A 59 6.81 13.82 15.30
N ASP A 60 6.03 12.75 15.42
CA ASP A 60 5.57 11.93 14.30
C ASP A 60 4.19 12.35 13.80
N LEU A 61 4.07 12.63 12.49
CA LEU A 61 2.81 13.00 11.86
C LEU A 61 2.02 11.77 11.42
N THR A 62 0.88 11.54 12.05
CA THR A 62 -0.07 10.49 11.66
C THR A 62 -1.08 11.02 10.66
N LEU A 63 -1.24 10.34 9.52
CA LEU A 63 -2.18 10.69 8.46
C LEU A 63 -3.16 9.55 8.19
N THR A 64 -4.45 9.84 8.15
CA THR A 64 -5.46 8.91 7.57
C THR A 64 -5.49 9.08 6.07
N TYR A 65 -5.38 7.99 5.31
CA TYR A 65 -5.43 8.05 3.85
C TYR A 65 -6.82 8.51 3.38
N LEU A 66 -6.84 9.51 2.51
CA LEU A 66 -8.03 9.94 1.78
C LEU A 66 -8.04 9.34 0.37
N ARG A 67 -6.87 9.25 -0.26
CA ARG A 67 -6.66 8.67 -1.60
C ARG A 67 -5.26 8.08 -1.70
N ARG A 68 -5.13 6.94 -2.40
CA ARG A 68 -3.86 6.24 -2.62
C ARG A 68 -3.65 6.04 -4.11
N GLN A 69 -2.41 6.17 -4.57
CA GLN A 69 -2.04 5.94 -5.95
C GLN A 69 -0.62 5.38 -6.03
N PHE A 70 -0.36 4.28 -5.31
CA PHE A 70 0.99 3.76 -5.15
C PHE A 70 1.55 3.07 -6.39
N ASP A 71 0.73 2.37 -7.18
CA ASP A 71 1.18 1.62 -8.36
C ASP A 71 1.21 2.44 -9.65
N ALA A 72 0.63 3.64 -9.64
CA ALA A 72 0.66 4.56 -10.78
C ALA A 72 0.83 6.01 -10.30
N PRO A 73 1.93 6.33 -9.59
CA PRO A 73 2.07 7.58 -8.86
C PRO A 73 2.24 8.77 -9.81
N LEU A 74 1.98 9.98 -9.31
CA LEU A 74 2.00 11.21 -10.12
C LEU A 74 3.31 11.97 -9.93
N PRO A 75 3.87 12.64 -10.95
CA PRO A 75 5.06 13.48 -10.75
C PRO A 75 4.83 14.60 -9.72
N ALA A 76 5.76 14.78 -8.78
CA ALA A 76 5.73 15.82 -7.75
C ALA A 76 6.33 17.15 -8.25
N GLU A 77 5.83 17.66 -9.38
CA GLU A 77 6.32 18.88 -10.04
C GLU A 77 6.42 20.06 -9.05
N GLY A 78 7.65 20.44 -8.69
CA GLY A 78 7.92 21.60 -7.83
C GLY A 78 7.66 21.38 -6.32
N LEU A 79 7.46 20.14 -5.87
CA LEU A 79 7.23 19.81 -4.45
C LEU A 79 8.42 19.09 -3.77
N GLY A 80 9.59 19.09 -4.41
CA GLY A 80 10.81 18.50 -3.84
C GLY A 80 11.42 19.37 -2.73
N GLY A 81 11.75 18.76 -1.58
CA GLY A 81 12.44 19.42 -0.47
C GLY A 81 12.29 18.66 0.84
N ALA A 82 13.31 18.70 1.71
CA ALA A 82 13.21 18.09 3.03
C ALA A 82 12.33 18.94 3.96
N ARG A 83 11.45 18.27 4.71
CA ARG A 83 10.45 18.78 5.70
C ARG A 83 9.07 19.07 5.11
N PRO A 84 8.01 19.12 5.96
CA PRO A 84 6.70 19.57 5.52
C PRO A 84 6.79 20.92 4.81
N VAL A 85 6.33 20.97 3.56
CA VAL A 85 6.28 22.19 2.74
C VAL A 85 4.82 22.60 2.60
N GLU A 86 4.52 23.86 2.88
CA GLU A 86 3.19 24.41 2.60
C GLU A 86 3.00 24.51 1.08
N VAL A 87 1.90 23.97 0.58
CA VAL A 87 1.59 23.91 -0.84
C VAL A 87 0.60 25.00 -1.20
N GLU A 88 0.88 25.73 -2.28
CA GLU A 88 -0.04 26.74 -2.79
C GLU A 88 -1.41 26.12 -3.14
N PRO A 89 -2.54 26.74 -2.75
CA PRO A 89 -3.85 26.11 -2.86
C PRO A 89 -4.32 25.67 -4.25
N GLU A 90 -3.93 26.35 -5.33
CA GLU A 90 -4.25 25.92 -6.69
C GLU A 90 -3.39 24.73 -7.12
N ALA A 91 -2.09 24.74 -6.80
CA ALA A 91 -1.19 23.62 -7.05
C ALA A 91 -1.67 22.35 -6.34
N PHE A 92 -2.03 22.45 -5.06
CA PHE A 92 -2.58 21.35 -4.31
C PHE A 92 -3.86 20.81 -4.95
N ARG A 93 -4.83 21.68 -5.28
CA ARG A 93 -6.09 21.27 -5.91
C ARG A 93 -5.88 20.54 -7.24
N ARG A 94 -4.90 20.95 -8.06
CA ARG A 94 -4.56 20.25 -9.31
C ARG A 94 -4.04 18.84 -9.05
N LEU A 95 -3.13 18.67 -8.10
CA LEU A 95 -2.56 17.35 -7.76
C LEU A 95 -3.60 16.45 -7.09
N ALA A 96 -4.33 16.98 -6.11
CA ALA A 96 -5.41 16.25 -5.44
C ALA A 96 -6.52 15.82 -6.41
N ALA A 97 -6.85 16.61 -7.43
CA ALA A 97 -7.83 16.23 -8.45
C ALA A 97 -7.33 15.10 -9.36
N ARG A 98 -6.01 15.02 -9.60
CA ARG A 98 -5.39 13.94 -10.39
C ARG A 98 -5.23 12.65 -9.59
N LEU A 99 -5.01 12.76 -8.28
CA LEU A 99 -5.09 11.62 -7.36
C LEU A 99 -6.53 11.12 -7.39
N ARG A 100 -6.75 10.03 -8.14
CA ARG A 100 -8.08 9.42 -8.24
C ARG A 100 -8.47 8.95 -6.85
N GLY A 101 -9.69 9.26 -6.42
CA GLY A 101 -10.27 8.56 -5.26
C GLY A 101 -10.47 7.10 -5.63
N GLU A 102 -10.40 6.21 -4.63
CA GLU A 102 -10.78 4.81 -4.79
C GLU A 102 -12.28 4.74 -5.12
N SER A 103 -12.64 4.84 -6.40
CA SER A 103 -14.00 4.60 -6.84
C SER A 103 -14.24 3.10 -6.79
N THR A 104 -15.05 2.67 -5.82
CA THR A 104 -15.45 1.26 -5.70
C THR A 104 -16.51 0.85 -6.72
N ALA A 105 -17.10 1.82 -7.43
CA ALA A 105 -18.11 1.57 -8.44
C ALA A 105 -17.51 0.84 -9.65
N GLY A 106 -18.01 -0.36 -9.91
CA GLY A 106 -17.61 -1.18 -11.08
C GLY A 106 -16.24 -1.85 -10.93
N LEU A 107 -15.69 -1.94 -9.71
CA LEU A 107 -14.48 -2.73 -9.49
C LEU A 107 -14.75 -4.22 -9.77
N PRO A 108 -13.81 -4.93 -10.42
CA PRO A 108 -13.92 -6.37 -10.57
C PRO A 108 -13.83 -7.06 -9.21
N THR A 109 -14.57 -8.16 -9.05
CA THR A 109 -14.44 -9.03 -7.88
C THR A 109 -13.30 -10.00 -8.10
N TRP A 110 -12.31 -9.97 -7.20
CA TRP A 110 -11.18 -10.89 -7.20
C TRP A 110 -11.41 -12.04 -6.23
N LEU A 111 -11.05 -13.24 -6.65
CA LEU A 111 -10.91 -14.39 -5.76
C LEU A 111 -9.45 -14.48 -5.35
N VAL A 112 -9.21 -14.59 -4.04
CA VAL A 112 -7.87 -14.70 -3.45
C VAL A 112 -7.83 -15.94 -2.58
N SER A 113 -6.85 -16.81 -2.80
CA SER A 113 -6.68 -18.04 -2.03
C SER A 113 -5.23 -18.28 -1.65
N VAL A 114 -5.01 -18.99 -0.56
CA VAL A 114 -3.70 -19.57 -0.21
C VAL A 114 -3.83 -21.07 -0.38
N ALA A 115 -3.04 -21.65 -1.27
CA ALA A 115 -3.03 -23.08 -1.53
C ALA A 115 -1.68 -23.67 -1.09
N MET A 116 -1.72 -24.61 -0.15
CA MET A 116 -0.53 -25.30 0.35
C MET A 116 -0.71 -26.82 0.25
N PRO A 117 0.27 -27.56 -0.25
CA PRO A 117 0.26 -29.02 -0.21
C PRO A 117 0.48 -29.48 1.24
N ILE A 118 -0.54 -30.11 1.84
CA ILE A 118 -0.48 -30.62 3.22
C ILE A 118 -0.75 -32.12 3.21
N GLU A 119 0.23 -32.89 3.67
CA GLU A 119 0.08 -34.33 3.90
C GLU A 119 -0.43 -34.59 5.32
N ALA A 120 -1.61 -35.17 5.46
CA ALA A 120 -2.22 -35.41 6.77
C ALA A 120 -3.08 -36.68 6.80
N ALA A 121 -3.27 -37.23 8.00
CA ALA A 121 -4.03 -38.47 8.19
C ALA A 121 -5.54 -38.29 7.91
N THR A 122 -6.06 -37.07 8.07
CA THR A 122 -7.48 -36.75 7.83
C THR A 122 -7.64 -35.33 7.29
N PRO A 123 -8.77 -35.00 6.63
CA PRO A 123 -9.04 -33.62 6.20
C PRO A 123 -9.04 -32.60 7.35
N ALA A 124 -9.56 -32.98 8.52
CA ALA A 124 -9.57 -32.10 9.69
C ALA A 124 -8.14 -31.86 10.23
N ASP A 125 -7.26 -32.85 10.11
CA ASP A 125 -5.86 -32.70 10.48
C ASP A 125 -5.10 -31.80 9.50
N ALA A 126 -5.35 -31.94 8.20
CA ALA A 126 -4.79 -31.05 7.18
C ALA A 126 -5.15 -29.58 7.46
N VAL A 127 -6.40 -29.28 7.85
CA VAL A 127 -6.82 -27.92 8.20
C VAL A 127 -6.10 -27.39 9.46
N ARG A 128 -5.85 -28.25 10.46
CA ARG A 128 -5.07 -27.84 11.65
C ARG A 128 -3.63 -27.50 11.29
N GLN A 129 -3.00 -28.34 10.47
CA GLN A 129 -1.64 -28.10 10.00
C GLN A 129 -1.56 -26.84 9.13
N PHE A 130 -2.52 -26.64 8.22
CA PHE A 130 -2.65 -25.40 7.43
C PHE A 130 -2.61 -24.15 8.32
N TRP A 131 -3.43 -24.09 9.38
CA TRP A 131 -3.44 -22.93 10.26
C TRP A 131 -2.17 -22.76 11.08
N SER A 132 -1.48 -23.87 11.42
CA SER A 132 -0.14 -23.79 12.01
C SER A 132 0.85 -23.12 11.05
N HIS A 133 0.89 -23.55 9.78
CA HIS A 133 1.77 -22.95 8.75
C HIS A 133 1.43 -21.50 8.47
N VAL A 134 0.15 -21.15 8.37
CA VAL A 134 -0.28 -19.75 8.18
C VAL A 134 0.25 -18.86 9.30
N ARG A 135 0.22 -19.35 10.54
CA ARG A 135 0.72 -18.61 11.70
C ARG A 135 2.26 -18.52 11.72
N GLU A 136 2.96 -19.55 11.24
CA GLU A 136 4.42 -19.63 11.28
C GLU A 136 5.08 -18.79 10.17
N LEU A 137 4.59 -18.91 8.93
CA LEU A 137 5.16 -18.25 7.75
C LEU A 137 4.61 -16.83 7.56
N GLY A 138 3.30 -16.66 7.79
CA GLY A 138 2.64 -15.37 7.63
C GLY A 138 2.64 -14.83 6.19
N PRO A 139 2.19 -13.58 6.00
CA PRO A 139 1.96 -13.03 4.66
C PRO A 139 3.24 -12.70 3.88
N ALA A 140 4.39 -12.64 4.56
CA ALA A 140 5.70 -12.39 3.95
C ALA A 140 6.28 -13.58 3.18
N GLU A 141 5.84 -14.79 3.53
CA GLU A 141 6.39 -16.03 2.97
C GLU A 141 5.33 -16.87 2.23
N LEU A 142 4.03 -16.61 2.48
CA LEU A 142 2.95 -17.36 1.87
C LEU A 142 2.51 -16.74 0.54
N PRO A 143 2.54 -17.50 -0.57
CA PRO A 143 1.96 -17.04 -1.82
C PRO A 143 0.42 -17.03 -1.74
N THR A 144 -0.16 -15.93 -2.18
CA THR A 144 -1.59 -15.79 -2.47
C THR A 144 -1.81 -15.90 -3.96
N TYR A 145 -2.77 -16.72 -4.36
CA TYR A 145 -3.20 -16.86 -5.75
C TYR A 145 -4.42 -16.00 -5.97
N VAL A 146 -4.38 -15.14 -7.01
CA VAL A 146 -5.44 -14.19 -7.34
C VAL A 146 -5.90 -14.36 -8.78
N TRP A 147 -7.22 -14.27 -8.98
CA TRP A 147 -7.84 -14.28 -10.30
C TRP A 147 -9.19 -13.55 -10.28
N PRO A 148 -9.69 -13.04 -11.41
CA PRO A 148 -11.00 -12.42 -11.48
C PRO A 148 -12.11 -13.48 -11.36
N THR A 149 -13.23 -13.10 -10.76
CA THR A 149 -14.41 -13.97 -10.72
C THR A 149 -14.89 -14.29 -12.14
N GLY A 150 -15.03 -15.58 -12.48
CA GLY A 150 -15.45 -16.04 -13.81
C GLY A 150 -14.32 -16.22 -14.82
N ASP A 151 -13.06 -16.06 -14.40
CA ASP A 151 -11.87 -16.39 -15.18
C ASP A 151 -10.82 -17.07 -14.29
N GLU A 152 -11.13 -18.28 -13.83
CA GLU A 152 -10.29 -19.03 -12.88
C GLU A 152 -8.95 -19.51 -13.46
N LEU A 153 -8.76 -19.41 -14.78
CA LEU A 153 -7.53 -19.85 -15.46
C LEU A 153 -6.45 -18.77 -15.53
N SER A 154 -6.78 -17.48 -15.27
CA SER A 154 -5.81 -16.37 -15.25
C SER A 154 -5.15 -16.18 -13.88
N MET A 155 -4.91 -17.29 -13.17
CA MET A 155 -4.35 -17.29 -11.83
C MET A 155 -2.91 -16.75 -11.83
N LEU A 156 -2.67 -15.74 -11.00
CA LEU A 156 -1.35 -15.19 -10.73
C LEU A 156 -1.01 -15.37 -9.26
N ALA A 157 0.27 -15.58 -8.94
CA ALA A 157 0.75 -15.70 -7.57
C ALA A 157 1.34 -14.37 -7.10
N PHE A 158 1.07 -14.01 -5.85
CA PHE A 158 1.54 -12.80 -5.21
C PHE A 158 2.11 -13.11 -3.83
N VAL A 159 3.18 -12.43 -3.43
CA VAL A 159 3.67 -12.40 -2.04
C VAL A 159 3.66 -10.95 -1.58
N LEU A 160 2.98 -10.68 -0.46
CA LEU A 160 2.78 -9.32 0.06
C LEU A 160 2.30 -8.29 -0.97
N GLY A 161 1.54 -8.69 -2.00
CA GLY A 161 1.04 -7.75 -3.03
C GLY A 161 2.01 -7.45 -4.17
N ALA A 162 3.20 -8.05 -4.19
CA ALA A 162 4.04 -8.14 -5.38
C ALA A 162 3.77 -9.46 -6.11
N GLU A 163 3.70 -9.42 -7.44
CA GLU A 163 3.63 -10.63 -8.26
C GLU A 163 4.89 -11.46 -8.06
N ALA A 164 4.73 -12.76 -7.85
CA ALA A 164 5.82 -13.69 -7.59
C ALA A 164 5.73 -14.84 -8.58
N ASN A 165 6.74 -15.01 -9.43
CA ASN A 165 6.84 -16.22 -10.23
C ASN A 165 7.01 -17.41 -9.28
N GLN A 166 6.35 -18.52 -9.59
CA GLN A 166 6.44 -19.76 -8.82
C GLN A 166 6.97 -20.91 -9.68
N ASP A 167 7.42 -20.60 -10.91
CA ASP A 167 8.06 -21.58 -11.79
C ASP A 167 9.56 -21.72 -11.43
N PRO A 168 9.96 -22.83 -10.78
CA PRO A 168 11.34 -23.03 -10.38
C PRO A 168 12.29 -23.19 -11.58
N GLU A 169 11.79 -23.46 -12.79
CA GLU A 169 12.63 -23.57 -13.99
C GLU A 169 13.00 -22.21 -14.60
N GLU A 170 12.25 -21.14 -14.28
CA GLU A 170 12.53 -19.77 -14.77
C GLU A 170 13.42 -18.97 -13.80
N ASP A 171 13.56 -19.42 -12.55
CA ASP A 171 14.39 -18.77 -11.52
C ASP A 171 15.92 -19.06 -11.67
N GLU A 172 16.33 -19.95 -12.60
CA GLU A 172 17.75 -20.32 -12.80
C GLU A 172 18.55 -19.36 -13.73
N ASP A 173 17.92 -18.30 -14.26
CA ASP A 173 18.48 -17.40 -15.29
C ASP A 173 18.88 -15.98 -14.79
N GLU A 174 19.23 -15.79 -13.50
CA GLU A 174 19.85 -14.54 -12.97
C GLU A 174 21.32 -14.67 -12.50
#